data_AF-A0A7C7UV53-F1
#
_entry.id   AF-A0A7C7UV53-F1
#
_cell.length_a   1.000
_cell.length_b   1.000
_cell.length_c   1.000
_cell.angle_alpha   90.00
_cell.angle_beta   90.00
_cell.angle_gamma   90.00
#
_symmetry.space_group_name_H-M   'P 1'
#
loop_
_entity.id
_entity.type
_entity.pdbx_description
1 polymer ?
#
loop_
_entity_poly.entity_id
_entity_poly.type
_entity_poly.pdbx_seq_one_letter_code
_entity_poly.pdbx_strand_id
1 'polypeptide(L)'
;MKDFIRFVPGERRSPAVRPEQLEVVFQALRRHFPHEVSWGPPTEDAPLRVTLPEGVSARELSEWARQEKVIFSFDPDSKAQAHERGVEGARDAMHLYWSHLERAEVEEGIRRLGKLIVRYMDLAARFGSSPHCFIGP
;
A
#
# COMPACT_ATOMS: atom_id res chain seq x y z
N MET A 1 24.27 -3.20 1.71
CA MET A 1 23.21 -2.20 1.47
C MET A 1 21.89 -2.94 1.59
N LYS A 2 20.93 -2.48 2.40
CA LYS A 2 19.61 -3.13 2.46
C LYS A 2 18.89 -2.86 1.14
N ASP A 3 18.87 -3.85 0.25
CA ASP A 3 18.38 -3.67 -1.12
C ASP A 3 16.85 -3.58 -1.22
N PHE A 4 16.08 -3.83 -0.16
CA PHE A 4 14.62 -3.80 -0.18
C PHE A 4 14.04 -3.08 1.04
N ILE A 5 13.10 -2.17 0.80
CA ILE A 5 12.28 -1.54 1.84
C ILE A 5 11.09 -2.45 2.09
N ARG A 6 10.98 -2.97 3.31
CA ARG A 6 10.03 -4.03 3.66
C ARG A 6 8.97 -3.50 4.63
N PHE A 7 7.80 -3.16 4.12
CA PHE A 7 6.61 -2.86 4.92
C PHE A 7 5.87 -4.12 5.34
N VAL A 8 6.58 -5.09 5.91
CA VAL A 8 6.02 -6.37 6.42
C VAL A 8 6.41 -6.53 7.90
N PRO A 9 5.74 -7.40 8.68
CA PRO A 9 6.14 -7.65 10.06
C PRO A 9 7.61 -8.06 10.13
N GLY A 10 8.37 -7.47 11.05
CA GLY A 10 9.72 -7.94 11.35
C GLY A 10 9.70 -9.30 12.05
N GLU A 11 10.77 -10.08 11.97
CA GLU A 11 10.89 -11.39 12.64
C GLU A 11 10.85 -11.32 14.18
N ARG A 12 10.99 -10.12 14.75
CA ARG A 12 10.83 -9.87 16.19
C ARG A 12 9.50 -9.16 16.43
N ARG A 13 8.83 -9.52 17.54
CA ARG A 13 7.61 -8.85 18.06
C ARG A 13 7.73 -7.35 17.80
N SER A 14 6.85 -6.82 16.95
CA SER A 14 6.93 -5.43 16.50
C SER A 14 7.13 -4.51 17.70
N PRO A 15 8.24 -3.73 17.76
CA PRO A 15 8.41 -2.77 18.84
C PRO A 15 7.25 -1.77 18.79
N ALA A 16 6.79 -1.32 19.95
CA ALA A 16 5.74 -0.32 20.07
C ALA A 16 6.05 0.87 19.14
N VAL A 17 5.05 1.30 18.37
CA VAL A 17 5.23 2.37 17.40
C VAL A 17 5.47 3.68 18.15
N ARG A 18 6.61 4.32 17.88
CA ARG A 18 6.92 5.63 18.48
C ARG A 18 6.12 6.75 17.80
N PRO A 19 5.63 7.75 18.55
CA PRO A 19 4.83 8.85 18.00
C PRO A 19 5.58 9.64 16.93
N GLU A 20 6.90 9.84 17.07
CA GLU A 20 7.71 10.52 16.06
C GLU A 20 7.83 9.72 14.74
N GLN A 21 7.66 8.40 14.77
CA GLN A 21 7.61 7.59 13.54
C GLN A 21 6.23 7.65 12.89
N LEU A 22 5.15 7.70 13.68
CA LEU A 22 3.80 7.91 13.15
C LEU A 22 3.71 9.22 12.38
N GLU A 23 4.24 10.30 12.96
CA GLU A 23 4.20 11.63 12.32
C GLU A 23 4.91 11.62 10.96
N VAL A 24 6.10 11.00 10.88
CA VAL A 24 6.86 10.81 9.62
C VAL A 24 6.05 10.05 8.59
N VAL A 25 5.45 8.91 8.97
CA VAL A 25 4.65 8.08 8.07
C VAL A 25 3.49 8.89 7.52
N PHE A 26 2.72 9.54 8.40
CA PHE A 26 1.56 10.34 7.97
C PHE A 26 1.95 11.53 7.10
N GLN A 27 3.06 12.20 7.42
CA GLN A 27 3.57 13.28 6.59
C GLN A 27 3.96 12.79 5.20
N ALA A 28 4.66 11.66 5.12
CA ALA A 28 5.05 11.04 3.85
C ALA A 28 3.82 10.58 3.04
N LEU A 29 2.82 9.97 3.69
CA LEU A 29 1.57 9.56 3.05
C LEU A 29 0.85 10.77 2.45
N ARG A 30 0.65 11.84 3.24
CA ARG A 30 0.00 13.07 2.78
C ARG A 30 0.74 13.74 1.64
N ARG A 31 2.07 13.62 1.58
CA ARG A 31 2.92 14.27 0.57
C ARG A 31 2.98 13.50 -0.74
N HIS A 32 2.90 12.17 -0.69
CA HIS A 32 3.20 11.33 -1.85
C HIS A 32 2.03 10.50 -2.35
N PHE A 33 1.04 10.20 -1.51
CA PHE A 33 -0.14 9.45 -1.95
C PHE A 33 -1.14 10.38 -2.64
N PRO A 34 -1.76 9.92 -3.74
CA PRO A 34 -2.83 10.66 -4.38
C PRO A 34 -4.06 10.72 -3.47
N HIS A 35 -4.95 11.68 -3.72
CA HIS A 35 -6.10 11.99 -2.87
C HIS A 35 -7.15 10.87 -2.83
N GLU A 36 -7.13 9.99 -3.82
CA GLU A 36 -8.00 8.82 -3.95
C GLU A 36 -7.60 7.68 -3.00
N VAL A 37 -6.38 7.73 -2.44
CA VAL A 37 -5.93 6.79 -1.40
C VAL A 37 -6.42 7.25 -0.04
N SER A 38 -6.98 6.32 0.72
CA SER A 38 -7.41 6.56 2.10
C SER A 38 -6.68 5.62 3.05
N TRP A 39 -6.53 5.99 4.31
CA TRP A 39 -5.93 5.12 5.33
C TRP A 39 -6.71 5.20 6.64
N GLY A 40 -6.72 4.09 7.38
CA GLY A 40 -7.40 3.98 8.65
C GLY A 40 -6.70 4.75 9.79
N PRO A 41 -7.33 4.81 10.97
CA PRO A 41 -6.70 5.36 12.16
C PRO A 41 -5.46 4.55 12.54
N PRO A 42 -4.41 5.18 13.11
CA PRO A 42 -3.25 4.46 13.62
C PRO A 42 -3.64 3.62 14.84
N THR A 43 -3.14 2.40 14.91
CA THR A 43 -3.24 1.54 16.11
C THR A 43 -1.83 1.18 16.54
N GLU A 44 -1.52 1.24 17.84
CA GLU A 44 -0.16 1.04 18.37
C GLU A 44 0.43 -0.35 18.06
N ASP A 45 -0.42 -1.36 17.89
CA ASP A 45 -0.03 -2.76 17.68
C ASP A 45 -0.43 -3.33 16.29
N ALA A 46 -1.03 -2.51 15.41
CA ALA A 46 -1.55 -2.99 14.13
C ALA A 46 -0.86 -2.31 12.93
N PRO A 47 -0.79 -2.99 11.77
CA PRO A 47 -0.38 -2.31 10.54
C PRO A 47 -1.34 -1.17 10.19
N LEU A 48 -0.82 -0.15 9.52
CA LEU A 48 -1.67 0.86 8.91
C LEU A 48 -2.34 0.24 7.68
N ARG A 49 -3.66 0.11 7.76
CA ARG A 49 -4.47 -0.27 6.61
C ARG A 49 -4.64 0.93 5.70
N VAL A 50 -4.14 0.80 4.48
CA VAL A 50 -4.30 1.78 3.40
C VAL A 50 -5.26 1.20 2.36
N THR A 51 -6.36 1.88 2.13
CA THR A 51 -7.34 1.56 1.08
C THR A 51 -6.86 2.18 -0.24
N LEU A 52 -6.66 1.32 -1.24
CA LEU A 52 -6.21 1.72 -2.56
C LEU A 52 -7.35 2.40 -3.35
N PRO A 53 -7.02 3.16 -4.40
CA PRO A 53 -8.01 3.77 -5.28
C PRO A 53 -8.81 2.70 -6.03
N GLU A 54 -9.96 3.11 -6.56
CA GLU A 54 -10.78 2.24 -7.38
C GLU A 54 -10.02 1.78 -8.64
N GLY A 55 -10.21 0.51 -9.02
CA GLY A 55 -9.53 -0.10 -10.16
C GLY A 55 -8.08 -0.49 -9.91
N VAL A 56 -7.46 -0.11 -8.78
CA VAL A 56 -6.09 -0.53 -8.43
C VAL A 56 -6.10 -1.87 -7.73
N SER A 57 -5.43 -2.86 -8.32
CA SER A 57 -5.23 -4.16 -7.66
C SER A 57 -4.02 -4.13 -6.72
N ALA A 58 -4.21 -4.50 -5.45
CA ALA A 58 -3.09 -4.62 -4.50
C ALA A 58 -2.09 -5.70 -4.93
N ARG A 59 -2.58 -6.77 -5.56
CA ARG A 59 -1.75 -7.85 -6.09
C ARG A 59 -0.82 -7.37 -7.19
N GLU A 60 -1.36 -6.70 -8.21
CA GLU A 60 -0.53 -6.18 -9.31
C GLU A 60 0.41 -5.06 -8.84
N LEU A 61 -0.10 -4.18 -7.96
CA LEU A 61 0.72 -3.15 -7.33
C LEU A 61 1.89 -3.76 -6.54
N SER A 62 1.71 -4.93 -5.92
CA SER A 62 2.77 -5.61 -5.17
C SER A 62 3.91 -6.09 -6.08
N GLU A 63 3.59 -6.55 -7.29
CA GLU A 63 4.59 -6.96 -8.28
C GLU A 63 5.39 -5.75 -8.77
N TRP A 64 4.72 -4.62 -9.02
CA TRP A 64 5.38 -3.37 -9.42
C TRP A 64 6.23 -2.79 -8.28
N ALA A 65 5.71 -2.84 -7.05
CA ALA A 65 6.45 -2.40 -5.87
C ALA A 65 7.71 -3.23 -5.68
N ARG A 66 7.64 -4.55 -5.91
CA ARG A 66 8.81 -5.44 -5.82
C ARG A 66 9.90 -5.06 -6.82
N GLN A 67 9.53 -4.64 -8.04
CA GLN A 67 10.48 -4.11 -9.04
C GLN A 67 11.14 -2.82 -8.56
N GLU A 68 10.38 -1.95 -7.88
CA GLU A 68 10.87 -0.74 -7.22
C GLU A 68 11.53 -1.00 -5.85
N LYS A 69 11.82 -2.27 -5.52
CA LYS A 69 12.45 -2.71 -4.28
C LYS A 69 11.65 -2.39 -3.01
N VAL A 70 10.33 -2.33 -3.12
CA VAL A 70 9.39 -2.15 -2.01
C VAL A 70 8.53 -3.40 -1.86
N ILE A 71 8.40 -3.90 -0.63
CA ILE A 71 7.57 -5.07 -0.32
C ILE A 71 6.54 -4.63 0.72
N PHE A 72 5.27 -4.93 0.53
CA PHE A 72 4.21 -4.66 1.50
C PHE A 72 3.32 -5.90 1.67
N SER A 73 2.59 -5.96 2.78
CA SER A 73 1.57 -6.99 3.00
C SER A 73 0.23 -6.51 2.46
N PHE A 74 -0.55 -7.39 1.87
CA PHE A 74 -1.93 -7.12 1.48
C PHE A 74 -2.79 -8.36 1.74
N ASP A 75 -4.10 -8.16 1.89
CA ASP A 75 -5.05 -9.24 2.04
C ASP A 75 -5.72 -9.49 0.68
N PRO A 76 -5.40 -10.61 -0.02
CA PRO A 76 -5.93 -10.91 -1.35
C PRO A 76 -7.44 -11.10 -1.34
N ASP A 77 -8.02 -11.50 -0.21
CA ASP A 77 -9.45 -11.77 -0.08
C ASP A 77 -10.22 -10.55 0.43
N SER A 78 -9.55 -9.41 0.72
CA SER A 78 -10.20 -8.24 1.33
C SER A 78 -11.36 -7.70 0.49
N LYS A 79 -11.19 -7.67 -0.84
CA LYS A 79 -12.24 -7.22 -1.77
C LYS A 79 -13.35 -8.25 -1.92
N ALA A 80 -13.00 -9.54 -1.98
CA ALA A 80 -13.99 -10.62 -2.05
C ALA A 80 -14.86 -10.65 -0.78
N GLN A 81 -14.25 -10.62 0.41
CA GLN A 81 -14.94 -10.57 1.69
C GLN A 81 -15.83 -9.33 1.84
N ALA A 82 -15.37 -8.17 1.36
CA ALA A 82 -16.18 -6.95 1.36
C ALA A 82 -17.40 -7.08 0.44
N HIS A 83 -17.22 -7.69 -0.74
CA HIS A 83 -18.33 -7.96 -1.66
C HIS A 83 -19.34 -8.97 -1.09
N GLU A 84 -18.87 -10.06 -0.46
CA GLU A 84 -19.71 -11.03 0.25
C GLU A 84 -20.52 -10.40 1.39
N ARG A 85 -19.99 -9.35 2.01
CA ARG A 85 -20.69 -8.54 3.03
C ARG A 85 -21.66 -7.50 2.43
N GLY A 86 -21.85 -7.51 1.12
CA GLY A 86 -22.74 -6.56 0.42
C GLY A 86 -22.17 -5.15 0.30
N VAL A 87 -20.85 -4.96 0.46
CA VAL A 87 -20.21 -3.65 0.26
C VAL A 87 -19.97 -3.43 -1.23
N GLU A 88 -20.86 -2.66 -1.86
CA GLU A 88 -20.64 -2.18 -3.24
C GLU A 88 -19.43 -1.25 -3.30
N GLY A 89 -18.64 -1.36 -4.38
CA GLY A 89 -17.43 -0.55 -4.56
C GLY A 89 -16.26 -0.96 -3.65
N ALA A 90 -16.22 -2.21 -3.18
CA ALA A 90 -15.11 -2.74 -2.39
C ALA A 90 -13.75 -2.49 -3.07
N ARG A 91 -12.86 -1.80 -2.36
CA ARG A 91 -11.50 -1.46 -2.81
C ARG A 91 -10.48 -2.38 -2.15
N ASP A 92 -9.41 -2.67 -2.88
CA ASP A 92 -8.28 -3.41 -2.32
C ASP A 92 -7.59 -2.57 -1.22
N ALA A 93 -6.93 -3.26 -0.29
CA ALA A 93 -6.19 -2.61 0.79
C ALA A 93 -4.80 -3.24 0.97
N MET A 94 -3.83 -2.41 1.35
CA MET A 94 -2.50 -2.82 1.77
C MET A 94 -2.27 -2.50 3.23
N HIS A 95 -1.40 -3.27 3.86
CA HIS A 95 -1.01 -3.18 5.25
C HIS A 95 0.47 -2.80 5.31
N LEU A 96 0.75 -1.63 5.88
CA LEU A 96 2.11 -1.13 6.01
C LEU A 96 2.61 -1.36 7.43
N TYR A 97 3.80 -1.94 7.56
CA TYR A 97 4.52 -2.08 8.82
C TYR A 97 5.79 -1.23 8.77
N TRP A 98 5.95 -0.25 9.65
CA TRP A 98 7.09 0.69 9.62
C TRP A 98 7.90 0.74 10.92
N SER A 99 7.49 0.02 11.96
CA SER A 99 8.11 0.10 13.30
C SER A 99 9.61 -0.20 13.29
N HIS A 100 10.07 -1.04 12.37
CA HIS A 100 11.46 -1.46 12.22
C HIS A 100 12.25 -0.68 11.14
N LEU A 101 11.61 0.25 10.44
CA LEU A 101 12.21 1.05 9.36
C LEU A 101 12.68 2.40 9.88
N GLU A 102 13.78 2.90 9.32
CA GLU A 102 14.26 4.25 9.60
C GLU A 102 13.42 5.30 8.87
N ARG A 103 13.43 6.55 9.38
CA ARG A 103 12.68 7.69 8.80
C ARG A 103 12.89 7.82 7.29
N ALA A 104 14.14 7.74 6.84
CA ALA A 104 14.49 7.86 5.42
C ALA A 104 13.97 6.67 4.58
N GLU A 105 13.97 5.45 5.13
CA GLU A 105 13.44 4.26 4.45
C GLU A 105 11.91 4.36 4.29
N VAL A 106 11.23 4.85 5.33
CA VAL A 106 9.77 5.06 5.30
C VAL A 106 9.39 6.09 4.25
N GLU A 107 10.03 7.26 4.25
CA GLU A 107 9.74 8.33 3.29
C GLU A 107 10.01 7.86 1.85
N GLU A 108 11.15 7.22 1.61
CA GLU A 108 11.51 6.70 0.29
C GLU A 108 10.55 5.58 -0.19
N GLY A 109 10.17 4.68 0.70
CA GLY A 109 9.23 3.61 0.40
C GLY A 109 7.85 4.14 0.05
N ILE A 110 7.32 5.07 0.84
CA ILE A 110 6.03 5.74 0.58
C ILE A 110 6.10 6.57 -0.70
N ARG A 111 7.21 7.27 -0.95
CA ARG A 111 7.43 8.03 -2.19
C ARG A 111 7.38 7.14 -3.42
N ARG A 112 7.99 5.95 -3.37
CA ARG A 112 7.94 4.97 -4.47
C ARG A 112 6.53 4.42 -4.67
N LEU A 113 5.87 4.03 -3.59
CA LEU A 113 4.49 3.54 -3.64
C LEU A 113 3.53 4.59 -4.21
N GLY A 114 3.63 5.85 -3.77
CA GLY A 114 2.80 6.94 -4.30
C GLY A 114 2.95 7.12 -5.81
N LYS A 115 4.19 7.11 -6.32
CA LYS A 115 4.46 7.17 -7.77
C LYS A 115 3.88 5.97 -8.52
N LEU A 116 4.00 4.76 -7.96
CA LEU A 116 3.44 3.55 -8.56
C LEU A 116 1.93 3.59 -8.62
N ILE A 117 1.26 4.05 -7.56
CA ILE A 117 -0.21 4.18 -7.51
C ILE A 117 -0.66 5.16 -8.59
N VAL A 118 -0.05 6.35 -8.68
CA VAL A 118 -0.38 7.34 -9.72
C VAL A 118 -0.16 6.77 -11.13
N ARG A 119 0.95 6.06 -11.35
CA ARG A 119 1.24 5.42 -12.65
C ARG A 119 0.22 4.33 -12.97
N TYR A 120 -0.17 3.54 -11.99
CA TYR A 120 -1.18 2.50 -12.17
C TYR A 120 -2.53 3.13 -12.52
N MET A 121 -2.92 4.21 -11.84
CA MET A 121 -4.15 4.94 -12.13
C MET A 121 -4.14 5.57 -13.52
N ASP A 122 -3.02 6.17 -13.96
CA ASP A 122 -2.88 6.68 -15.33
C ASP A 122 -3.08 5.56 -16.36
N LEU A 123 -2.46 4.40 -16.13
CA LEU A 123 -2.62 3.23 -17.01
C LEU A 123 -4.06 2.72 -16.98
N ALA A 124 -4.67 2.58 -15.80
CA ALA A 124 -6.06 2.16 -15.66
C ALA A 124 -7.03 3.14 -16.33
N ALA A 125 -6.78 4.44 -16.27
CA ALA A 125 -7.58 5.46 -16.96
C ALA A 125 -7.40 5.40 -18.49
N ARG A 126 -6.17 5.17 -18.96
CA ARG A 126 -5.84 5.11 -20.40
C ARG A 126 -6.30 3.82 -21.08
N PHE A 127 -6.34 2.72 -20.32
CA PHE A 127 -6.83 1.42 -20.77
C PHE A 127 -8.23 1.11 -20.23
N GLY A 128 -8.89 2.11 -19.62
CA GLY A 128 -10.20 2.06 -18.98
C GLY A 128 -11.37 2.01 -19.96
N SER A 129 -11.39 0.98 -20.80
CA SER A 129 -12.61 0.35 -21.32
C SER A 129 -12.30 -1.11 -21.62
N SER A 130 -11.98 -1.88 -20.57
CA SER A 130 -12.54 -3.22 -20.37
C SER A 130 -12.03 -3.79 -19.04
N PRO A 131 -12.93 -4.26 -18.17
CA PRO A 131 -12.52 -5.19 -17.14
C PRO A 131 -12.18 -6.52 -17.83
N HIS A 132 -11.15 -7.22 -17.38
CA HIS A 132 -10.76 -8.56 -17.83
C HIS A 132 -10.05 -8.65 -19.21
N CYS A 133 -8.74 -8.44 -19.24
CA CYS A 133 -7.75 -9.37 -19.84
C CYS A 133 -6.38 -8.71 -19.90
N PHE A 134 -5.57 -8.90 -18.87
CA PHE A 134 -4.12 -8.97 -19.07
C PHE A 134 -3.77 -10.45 -19.22
N ILE A 135 -3.84 -10.95 -20.46
CA ILE A 135 -3.21 -12.21 -20.82
C ILE A 135 -1.76 -11.84 -21.16
N GLY A 136 -0.85 -12.11 -20.22
CA GLY A 136 0.59 -12.07 -20.47
C GLY A 136 1.02 -13.21 -21.41
N PRO A 137 2.25 -13.13 -21.94
CA PRO A 137 2.71 -13.84 -23.15
C PRO A 137 2.69 -15.36 -23.05
#